data_AF-A0A0C3PAQ7-F1
#
_entry.id   AF-A0A0C3PAQ7-F1
#
_cell.length_a   1.000
_cell.length_b   1.000
_cell.length_c   1.000
_cell.angle_alpha   90.00
_cell.angle_beta   90.00
_cell.angle_gamma   90.00
#
_symmetry.space_group_name_H-M   'P 1'
#
loop_
_entity.id
_entity.type
_entity.pdbx_description
1 polymer ?
#
loop_
_entity_poly.entity_id
_entity_poly.type
_entity_poly.pdbx_seq_one_letter_code
_entity_poly.pdbx_strand_id
1 'polypeptide(L)'
;MEDFIDFQPDYHDHLHRSPSADHSQHSGDYRDPAFAQPEEPELNSSWPATSMLMAPVVGFQVKPTARDQITKTWTPMQECSQDPPWTPHTPTSPGATDVRFQFVHSSVFHPVATWDAHPPDTILLSADCVLFHVHEARILACSGNALAGLFPKSRPVGYTAPQIIPVAEDATVLGLVLTVVYDMQPDTRHVSFDTLCAVVSALNKYAMPTKRVLSRHTPFADRLLAYAPLHALELFTLGAEQNEEHLAVGASAHLLSFSLCRLSDTHARRMGGRYLHRFFSLQAVRTLELRRLVLAPPPLHAETKACNFVDQRAAQRGWALAVSDLAWHIGPDLPAMVLRQAMGAVGTVLSCPKCQRTYKDHVSAMVKSWSLLDRTI
;
A
#
# COMPACT_ATOMS: atom_id res chain seq x y z
N MET A 1 -21.26 -40.90 38.51
CA MET A 1 -20.99 -39.47 38.73
C MET A 1 -20.41 -38.97 37.43
N GLU A 2 -21.32 -38.79 36.47
CA GLU A 2 -21.82 -37.49 35.96
C GLU A 2 -21.00 -37.15 34.71
N ASP A 3 -21.46 -37.54 33.51
CA ASP A 3 -22.55 -36.98 32.68
C ASP A 3 -21.95 -36.10 31.56
N PHE A 4 -21.82 -36.71 30.39
CA PHE A 4 -21.54 -36.06 29.11
C PHE A 4 -22.86 -35.98 28.34
N ILE A 5 -23.32 -34.77 28.03
CA ILE A 5 -24.55 -34.51 27.29
C ILE A 5 -24.24 -34.38 25.80
N ASP A 6 -24.85 -35.29 25.03
CA ASP A 6 -25.03 -35.25 23.58
C ASP A 6 -25.99 -34.14 23.14
N PHE A 7 -25.74 -33.54 21.98
CA PHE A 7 -26.74 -32.80 21.21
C PHE A 7 -26.50 -33.01 19.70
N GLN A 8 -27.30 -33.88 19.09
CA GLN A 8 -27.66 -33.83 17.67
C GLN A 8 -29.08 -33.24 17.54
N PRO A 9 -29.42 -32.62 16.39
CA PRO A 9 -30.81 -32.56 15.96
C PRO A 9 -31.05 -33.33 14.66
N ASP A 10 -32.20 -34.01 14.68
CA ASP A 10 -32.77 -34.91 13.70
C ASP A 10 -33.19 -34.27 12.37
N TYR A 11 -33.13 -35.13 11.35
CA TYR A 11 -33.66 -35.01 10.00
C TYR A 11 -34.98 -35.80 9.93
N HIS A 12 -36.08 -35.19 9.48
CA HIS A 12 -37.24 -35.81 8.78
C HIS A 12 -38.18 -34.65 8.37
N ASP A 13 -38.45 -34.30 7.11
CA ASP A 13 -38.99 -34.99 5.91
C ASP A 13 -40.51 -34.81 5.73
N HIS A 14 -40.91 -34.71 4.46
CA HIS A 14 -42.26 -34.66 3.85
C HIS A 14 -42.91 -33.28 3.58
N LEU A 15 -43.10 -32.93 2.29
CA LEU A 15 -44.30 -33.32 1.53
C LEU A 15 -44.32 -32.77 0.08
N HIS A 16 -44.79 -33.65 -0.80
CA HIS A 16 -45.15 -33.47 -2.20
C HIS A 16 -46.19 -32.35 -2.46
N ARG A 17 -46.09 -31.68 -3.62
CA ARG A 17 -47.15 -31.64 -4.66
C ARG A 17 -46.74 -30.77 -5.87
N SER A 18 -46.69 -31.40 -7.03
CA SER A 18 -46.92 -30.75 -8.35
C SER A 18 -48.41 -30.76 -8.66
N PRO A 19 -48.88 -29.90 -9.57
CA PRO A 19 -49.49 -30.47 -10.77
C PRO A 19 -49.18 -29.75 -12.09
N SER A 20 -49.18 -30.62 -13.10
CA SER A 20 -49.41 -30.54 -14.56
C SER A 20 -49.94 -29.26 -15.23
N ALA A 21 -49.46 -29.15 -16.48
CA ALA A 21 -49.83 -28.25 -17.56
C ALA A 21 -51.29 -28.36 -18.04
N ASP A 22 -51.78 -27.28 -18.65
CA ASP A 22 -52.85 -27.35 -19.66
C ASP A 22 -52.68 -26.28 -20.75
N HIS A 23 -53.15 -26.65 -21.94
CA HIS A 23 -52.92 -26.02 -23.23
C HIS A 23 -53.81 -24.78 -23.53
N SER A 24 -53.19 -23.82 -24.21
CA SER A 24 -53.65 -23.14 -25.44
C SER A 24 -55.12 -22.70 -25.62
N GLN A 25 -55.34 -21.39 -25.73
CA GLN A 25 -56.00 -20.65 -26.84
C GLN A 25 -56.70 -19.38 -26.31
N HIS A 26 -56.20 -18.20 -26.65
CA HIS A 26 -57.07 -17.13 -27.16
C HIS A 26 -56.28 -16.03 -27.87
N SER A 27 -56.61 -15.89 -29.15
CA SER A 27 -56.36 -14.78 -30.05
C SER A 27 -57.01 -13.47 -29.57
N GLY A 28 -56.29 -12.35 -29.72
CA GLY A 28 -56.88 -11.01 -29.61
C GLY A 28 -55.90 -9.94 -30.07
N ASP A 29 -56.19 -9.39 -31.26
CA ASP A 29 -55.58 -8.20 -31.86
C ASP A 29 -55.36 -7.05 -30.88
N TYR A 30 -54.17 -6.43 -30.88
CA TYR A 30 -54.07 -4.97 -30.70
C TYR A 30 -52.79 -4.42 -31.35
N ARG A 31 -52.97 -3.28 -32.02
CA ARG A 31 -51.97 -2.53 -32.81
C ARG A 31 -50.98 -1.77 -31.91
N ASP A 32 -49.78 -1.57 -32.47
CA ASP A 32 -48.70 -0.61 -32.18
C ASP A 32 -49.09 0.69 -31.43
N PRO A 33 -48.20 1.33 -30.62
CA PRO A 33 -46.96 1.90 -31.17
C PRO A 33 -45.72 2.07 -30.24
N ALA A 34 -44.59 2.38 -30.89
CA ALA A 34 -43.49 3.27 -30.49
C ALA A 34 -42.58 2.88 -29.31
N PHE A 35 -41.35 2.49 -29.67
CA PHE A 35 -40.16 2.52 -28.83
C PHE A 35 -39.82 3.97 -28.43
N ALA A 36 -40.04 4.31 -27.15
CA ALA A 36 -39.45 5.47 -26.51
C ALA A 36 -38.14 5.06 -25.81
N GLN A 37 -37.03 5.69 -26.16
CA GLN A 37 -35.77 5.57 -25.42
C GLN A 37 -35.87 6.38 -24.11
N PRO A 38 -35.28 5.91 -22.98
CA PRO A 38 -35.18 6.72 -21.79
C PRO A 38 -34.04 7.74 -21.92
N GLU A 39 -34.39 9.01 -21.68
CA GLU A 39 -33.50 10.18 -21.63
C GLU A 39 -32.45 10.05 -20.51
N GLU A 40 -31.20 10.41 -20.84
CA GLU A 40 -30.12 10.67 -19.88
C GLU A 40 -30.32 12.04 -19.21
N PRO A 41 -30.11 12.19 -17.89
CA PRO A 41 -30.13 13.50 -17.25
C PRO A 41 -28.80 14.23 -17.46
N GLU A 42 -28.86 15.36 -18.16
CA GLU A 42 -27.77 16.33 -18.31
C GLU A 42 -27.25 16.83 -16.96
N LEU A 43 -25.97 16.55 -16.67
CA LEU A 43 -25.26 17.08 -15.52
C LEU A 43 -24.79 18.52 -15.81
N ASN A 44 -25.65 19.48 -15.48
CA ASN A 44 -25.36 20.90 -15.61
C ASN A 44 -24.27 21.32 -14.60
N SER A 45 -23.07 21.60 -15.09
CA SER A 45 -21.91 22.02 -14.29
C SER A 45 -21.87 23.55 -14.20
N SER A 46 -22.38 24.09 -13.09
CA SER A 46 -22.11 25.47 -12.69
C SER A 46 -21.71 25.50 -11.21
N TRP A 47 -20.41 25.55 -10.95
CA TRP A 47 -19.87 25.86 -9.63
C TRP A 47 -19.81 27.38 -9.46
N PRO A 48 -20.36 27.98 -8.40
CA PRO A 48 -20.19 29.41 -8.18
C PRO A 48 -18.77 29.67 -7.65
N ALA A 49 -17.99 30.40 -8.45
CA ALA A 49 -16.70 30.97 -8.04
C ALA A 49 -16.94 32.00 -6.92
N THR A 50 -16.77 31.58 -5.67
CA THR A 50 -16.74 32.51 -4.54
C THR A 50 -15.32 33.02 -4.40
N SER A 51 -15.08 34.19 -5.00
CA SER A 51 -13.86 34.98 -4.85
C SER A 51 -13.75 35.46 -3.39
N MET A 52 -12.89 34.82 -2.61
CA MET A 52 -12.41 35.38 -1.34
C MET A 52 -11.08 36.09 -1.59
N LEU A 53 -11.14 37.42 -1.50
CA LEU A 53 -10.01 38.33 -1.47
C LEU A 53 -9.04 37.94 -0.36
N MET A 54 -7.85 37.47 -0.74
CA MET A 54 -6.69 37.39 0.14
C MET A 54 -6.14 38.80 0.33
N ALA A 55 -6.23 39.34 1.55
CA ALA A 55 -5.49 40.53 1.93
C ALA A 55 -3.98 40.22 2.02
N PRO A 56 -3.08 41.15 1.65
CA PRO A 56 -1.66 40.89 1.64
C PRO A 56 -1.10 40.82 3.07
N VAL A 57 -0.43 39.71 3.39
CA VAL A 57 0.40 39.57 4.59
C VAL A 57 1.69 40.36 4.38
N VAL A 58 1.91 41.35 5.25
CA VAL A 58 3.13 42.16 5.33
C VAL A 58 4.32 41.25 5.66
N GLY A 59 5.35 41.31 4.82
CA GLY A 59 6.55 40.48 4.92
C GLY A 59 7.39 40.80 6.14
N PHE A 60 7.65 39.78 6.96
CA PHE A 60 8.74 39.79 7.94
C PHE A 60 9.94 39.05 7.33
N GLN A 61 11.01 39.81 7.06
CA GLN A 61 12.32 39.25 6.72
C GLN A 61 12.95 38.58 7.95
N VAL A 62 13.23 37.29 7.84
CA VAL A 62 14.10 36.57 8.78
C VAL A 62 15.45 36.34 8.10
N LYS A 63 16.51 36.92 8.69
CA LYS A 63 17.91 36.71 8.29
C LYS A 63 18.33 35.25 8.55
N PRO A 64 19.07 34.60 7.63
CA PRO A 64 19.69 33.31 7.91
C PRO A 64 20.98 33.50 8.73
N THR A 65 21.04 32.92 9.93
CA THR A 65 22.26 32.78 10.72
C THR A 65 22.91 31.41 10.50
N ALA A 66 24.08 31.47 9.87
CA ALA A 66 25.27 30.63 9.98
C ALA A 66 25.17 29.28 10.71
N ARG A 67 25.23 28.18 9.96
CA ARG A 67 25.93 26.94 10.38
C ARG A 67 26.34 26.08 9.18
N ASP A 68 27.21 26.63 8.33
CA ASP A 68 27.96 25.89 7.32
C ASP A 68 29.44 26.21 7.49
N GLN A 69 30.15 25.45 8.34
CA GLN A 69 31.62 25.32 8.30
C GLN A 69 32.04 24.05 9.05
N ILE A 70 32.13 22.92 8.35
CA ILE A 70 33.23 21.95 8.56
C ILE A 70 33.66 21.48 7.17
N THR A 71 34.68 22.16 6.66
CA THR A 71 35.45 21.78 5.49
C THR A 71 36.47 20.69 5.84
N LYS A 72 36.58 19.73 4.91
CA LYS A 72 37.82 19.17 4.34
C LYS A 72 38.80 18.49 5.31
N THR A 73 39.12 17.23 5.02
CA THR A 73 40.41 16.80 4.42
C THR A 73 40.49 15.27 4.40
N TRP A 74 40.49 14.66 3.22
CA TRP A 74 41.05 13.32 3.00
C TRP A 74 41.87 13.38 1.70
N THR A 75 43.19 13.40 1.86
CA THR A 75 44.18 13.21 0.81
C THR A 75 44.58 11.72 0.81
N PRO A 76 44.96 11.15 -0.36
CA PRO A 76 45.06 9.72 -0.58
C PRO A 76 46.38 9.15 -0.04
N MET A 77 46.32 7.89 0.40
CA MET A 77 47.48 7.13 0.86
C MET A 77 48.53 6.99 -0.22
N GLN A 78 49.76 7.21 0.23
CA GLN A 78 51.01 7.20 -0.51
C GLN A 78 51.61 5.79 -0.54
N GLU A 79 52.22 5.49 -1.69
CA GLU A 79 53.34 4.58 -1.99
C GLU A 79 53.75 3.51 -0.97
N CYS A 80 53.73 2.26 -1.42
CA CYS A 80 54.65 1.23 -0.96
C CYS A 80 55.43 0.72 -2.17
N SER A 81 56.66 1.21 -2.36
CA SER A 81 57.67 0.61 -3.24
C SER A 81 58.33 -0.54 -2.51
N GLN A 82 58.52 -1.68 -3.19
CA GLN A 82 59.82 -2.37 -3.33
C GLN A 82 59.67 -3.65 -4.16
N ASP A 83 60.24 -3.61 -5.37
CA ASP A 83 60.48 -4.77 -6.25
C ASP A 83 61.69 -5.59 -5.78
N PRO A 84 61.66 -6.93 -5.94
CA PRO A 84 62.87 -7.74 -6.06
C PRO A 84 63.15 -8.16 -7.53
N PRO A 85 64.38 -8.58 -7.85
CA PRO A 85 64.95 -8.48 -9.19
C PRO A 85 64.48 -9.57 -10.17
N TRP A 86 64.40 -9.15 -11.44
CA TRP A 86 64.08 -9.96 -12.61
C TRP A 86 65.15 -11.03 -12.87
N THR A 87 64.74 -12.30 -12.96
CA THR A 87 65.52 -13.37 -13.61
C THR A 87 64.68 -14.02 -14.71
N PRO A 88 65.19 -14.11 -15.96
CA PRO A 88 64.43 -14.67 -17.06
C PRO A 88 64.46 -16.21 -17.00
N HIS A 89 63.33 -16.81 -16.65
CA HIS A 89 63.11 -18.25 -16.83
C HIS A 89 62.10 -18.49 -17.96
N THR A 90 62.58 -19.29 -18.91
CA THR A 90 61.95 -19.86 -20.10
C THR A 90 60.54 -20.40 -19.81
N PRO A 91 59.54 -20.21 -20.72
CA PRO A 91 58.16 -20.62 -20.45
C PRO A 91 58.06 -22.15 -20.45
N THR A 92 57.96 -22.73 -19.25
CA THR A 92 57.41 -24.07 -19.11
C THR A 92 55.89 -23.92 -19.07
N SER A 93 55.22 -24.55 -20.03
CA SER A 93 53.76 -24.59 -20.20
C SER A 93 53.02 -24.59 -18.85
N PRO A 94 52.19 -23.58 -18.54
CA PRO A 94 51.24 -23.71 -17.46
C PRO A 94 50.18 -24.70 -17.93
N GLY A 95 50.28 -25.93 -17.43
CA GLY A 95 49.18 -26.88 -17.46
C GLY A 95 47.91 -26.16 -17.01
N ALA A 96 46.84 -26.38 -17.76
CA ALA A 96 45.51 -25.84 -17.47
C ALA A 96 45.21 -26.02 -15.97
N THR A 97 45.31 -24.93 -15.22
CA THR A 97 44.66 -24.85 -13.92
C THR A 97 43.19 -25.05 -14.20
N ASP A 98 42.70 -26.25 -13.91
CA ASP A 98 41.29 -26.58 -13.75
C ASP A 98 40.78 -25.66 -12.64
N VAL A 99 40.46 -24.41 -13.00
CA VAL A 99 39.73 -23.48 -12.14
C VAL A 99 38.35 -24.10 -12.04
N ARG A 100 38.19 -25.01 -11.07
CA ARG A 100 36.89 -25.53 -10.69
C ARG A 100 36.10 -24.37 -10.13
N PHE A 101 35.31 -23.73 -10.99
CA PHE A 101 34.26 -22.84 -10.57
C PHE A 101 33.30 -23.66 -9.70
N GLN A 102 33.46 -23.58 -8.38
CA GLN A 102 32.47 -24.10 -7.45
C GLN A 102 31.26 -23.18 -7.54
N PHE A 103 30.28 -23.61 -8.32
CA PHE A 103 28.99 -22.97 -8.34
C PHE A 103 28.26 -23.25 -7.03
N VAL A 104 27.69 -22.21 -6.45
CA VAL A 104 26.80 -22.36 -5.29
C VAL A 104 25.45 -22.83 -5.82
N HIS A 105 24.88 -23.87 -5.21
CA HIS A 105 23.56 -24.37 -5.54
C HIS A 105 22.54 -23.85 -4.53
N SER A 106 21.33 -23.55 -5.00
CA SER A 106 20.20 -23.30 -4.10
C SER A 106 20.00 -24.51 -3.17
N SER A 107 19.79 -24.27 -1.88
CA SER A 107 19.50 -25.33 -0.90
C SER A 107 18.11 -25.96 -1.11
N VAL A 108 17.20 -25.26 -1.80
CA VAL A 108 15.82 -25.69 -2.06
C VAL A 108 15.67 -26.23 -3.48
N PHE A 109 16.24 -25.53 -4.46
CA PHE A 109 16.18 -25.91 -5.89
C PHE A 109 17.51 -26.53 -6.33
N HIS A 110 17.80 -27.74 -5.83
CA HIS A 110 19.04 -28.48 -6.07
C HIS A 110 18.82 -29.70 -7.02
N PRO A 111 19.88 -30.31 -7.58
CA PRO A 111 19.75 -31.34 -8.62
C PRO A 111 18.95 -32.59 -8.22
N VAL A 112 18.83 -32.84 -6.93
CA VAL A 112 18.21 -34.04 -6.35
C VAL A 112 16.87 -33.70 -5.67
N ALA A 113 16.37 -32.48 -5.86
CA ALA A 113 15.13 -32.05 -5.25
C ALA A 113 13.93 -32.75 -5.92
N THR A 114 13.09 -33.38 -5.12
CA THR A 114 11.94 -34.19 -5.59
C THR A 114 10.66 -33.36 -5.66
N TRP A 115 10.69 -32.24 -6.36
CA TRP A 115 9.51 -31.37 -6.54
C TRP A 115 8.52 -31.90 -7.59
N ASP A 116 8.95 -32.81 -8.45
CA ASP A 116 8.13 -33.47 -9.46
C ASP A 116 8.53 -34.95 -9.59
N ALA A 117 7.78 -35.72 -10.37
CA ALA A 117 8.05 -37.14 -10.62
C ALA A 117 9.35 -37.36 -11.43
N HIS A 118 9.78 -36.35 -12.17
CA HIS A 118 10.98 -36.36 -12.99
C HIS A 118 12.05 -35.46 -12.35
N PRO A 119 13.35 -35.74 -12.58
CA PRO A 119 14.41 -34.85 -12.13
C PRO A 119 14.34 -33.50 -12.86
N PRO A 120 14.90 -32.42 -12.26
CA PRO A 120 15.04 -31.12 -12.90
C PRO A 120 15.71 -31.22 -14.28
N ASP A 121 15.14 -30.55 -15.28
CA ASP A 121 15.57 -30.61 -16.69
C ASP A 121 16.19 -29.29 -17.19
N THR A 122 16.25 -28.28 -16.31
CA THR A 122 16.69 -26.91 -16.61
C THR A 122 17.38 -26.31 -15.39
N ILE A 123 18.39 -25.46 -15.64
CA ILE A 123 19.10 -24.74 -14.60
C ILE A 123 18.97 -23.24 -14.86
N LEU A 124 18.43 -22.49 -13.88
CA LEU A 124 18.50 -21.03 -13.89
C LEU A 124 19.75 -20.57 -13.13
N LEU A 125 20.50 -19.64 -13.71
CA LEU A 125 21.68 -19.04 -13.10
C LEU A 125 21.35 -17.61 -12.70
N SER A 126 21.32 -17.32 -11.39
CA SER A 126 21.08 -15.98 -10.87
C SER A 126 22.26 -15.03 -11.15
N ALA A 127 22.01 -13.73 -11.03
CA ALA A 127 23.03 -12.69 -11.26
C ALA A 127 24.23 -12.79 -10.30
N ASP A 128 24.01 -13.28 -9.08
CA ASP A 128 25.01 -13.56 -8.05
C ASP A 128 25.56 -15.00 -8.11
N CYS A 129 25.41 -15.66 -9.27
CA CYS A 129 26.05 -16.92 -9.62
C CYS A 129 25.58 -18.14 -8.79
N VAL A 130 24.32 -18.17 -8.38
CA VAL A 130 23.68 -19.33 -7.74
C VAL A 130 22.87 -20.13 -8.76
N LEU A 131 23.05 -21.45 -8.77
CA LEU A 131 22.34 -22.37 -9.66
C LEU A 131 21.04 -22.88 -9.03
N PHE A 132 19.95 -22.78 -9.78
CA PHE A 132 18.62 -23.26 -9.42
C PHE A 132 18.19 -24.35 -10.39
N HIS A 133 18.05 -25.57 -9.89
CA HIS A 133 17.60 -26.73 -10.66
C HIS A 133 16.08 -26.76 -10.66
N VAL A 134 15.48 -26.59 -11.83
CA VAL A 134 14.04 -26.42 -12.02
C VAL A 134 13.48 -27.29 -13.16
N HIS A 135 12.15 -27.31 -13.28
CA HIS A 135 11.42 -27.99 -14.35
C HIS A 135 10.89 -26.96 -15.35
N GLU A 136 11.32 -27.04 -16.61
CA GLU A 136 10.86 -26.18 -17.70
C GLU A 136 9.33 -26.17 -17.78
N ALA A 137 8.70 -27.34 -17.71
CA ALA A 137 7.25 -27.48 -17.76
C ALA A 137 6.53 -26.66 -16.68
N ARG A 138 7.07 -26.59 -15.46
CA ARG A 138 6.48 -25.80 -14.36
C ARG A 138 6.60 -24.30 -14.61
N ILE A 139 7.78 -23.86 -15.06
CA ILE A 139 8.03 -22.46 -15.38
C ILE A 139 7.11 -22.01 -16.53
N LEU A 140 7.05 -22.78 -17.62
CA LEU A 140 6.21 -22.47 -18.78
C LEU A 140 4.71 -22.52 -18.46
N ALA A 141 4.27 -23.41 -17.56
CA ALA A 141 2.88 -23.45 -17.10
C ALA A 141 2.50 -22.21 -16.26
N CYS A 142 3.48 -21.59 -15.59
CA CYS A 142 3.26 -20.44 -14.70
C CYS A 142 3.45 -19.09 -15.42
N SER A 143 4.37 -19.01 -16.37
CA SER A 143 4.77 -17.78 -17.06
C SER A 143 4.06 -17.62 -18.41
N GLY A 144 3.33 -16.52 -18.59
CA GLY A 144 2.65 -16.18 -19.84
C GLY A 144 3.57 -15.76 -21.00
N ASN A 145 4.88 -15.56 -20.77
CA ASN A 145 5.82 -15.07 -21.79
C ASN A 145 7.12 -15.87 -21.86
N ALA A 146 7.08 -17.16 -21.52
CA ALA A 146 8.24 -18.07 -21.54
C ALA A 146 9.48 -17.51 -20.82
N LEU A 147 9.29 -17.00 -19.60
CA LEU A 147 10.29 -16.33 -18.77
C LEU A 147 10.94 -15.15 -19.51
N ALA A 148 10.11 -14.24 -20.02
CA ALA A 148 10.52 -13.14 -20.89
C ALA A 148 11.27 -13.57 -22.17
N GLY A 149 10.88 -14.72 -22.74
CA GLY A 149 11.44 -15.28 -23.96
C GLY A 149 12.81 -15.95 -23.80
N LEU A 150 13.23 -16.22 -22.55
CA LEU A 150 14.51 -16.87 -22.27
C LEU A 150 14.51 -18.37 -22.62
N PHE A 151 13.33 -19.02 -22.64
CA PHE A 151 13.23 -20.40 -23.08
C PHE A 151 13.23 -20.50 -24.62
N PRO A 152 14.07 -21.38 -25.19
CA PRO A 152 14.13 -21.56 -26.64
C PRO A 152 12.84 -22.21 -27.15
N LYS A 153 12.37 -21.80 -28.34
CA LYS A 153 11.17 -22.36 -28.97
C LYS A 153 11.29 -23.85 -29.32
N SER A 154 12.52 -24.34 -29.48
CA SER A 154 12.82 -25.74 -29.67
C SER A 154 14.15 -26.09 -29.02
N ARG A 155 14.17 -27.21 -28.28
CA ARG A 155 15.42 -27.80 -27.83
C ARG A 155 16.14 -28.43 -29.03
N PRO A 156 17.46 -28.25 -29.18
CA PRO A 156 18.22 -28.95 -30.21
C PRO A 156 18.12 -30.46 -29.97
N VAL A 157 17.76 -31.21 -31.00
CA VAL A 157 17.60 -32.67 -30.92
C VAL A 157 18.95 -33.30 -30.55
N GLY A 158 18.98 -34.11 -29.48
CA GLY A 158 20.15 -34.88 -29.06
C GLY A 158 20.93 -34.35 -27.84
N TYR A 159 20.54 -33.21 -27.25
CA TYR A 159 21.12 -32.74 -25.99
C TYR A 159 20.39 -33.33 -24.78
N THR A 160 21.11 -34.13 -23.99
CA THR A 160 20.61 -34.73 -22.73
C THR A 160 20.98 -33.93 -21.49
N ALA A 161 21.88 -32.94 -21.61
CA ALA A 161 22.29 -32.08 -20.50
C ALA A 161 21.24 -30.99 -20.22
N PRO A 162 21.03 -30.61 -18.95
CA PRO A 162 20.13 -29.53 -18.60
C PRO A 162 20.63 -28.19 -19.17
N GLN A 163 19.71 -27.41 -19.74
CA GLN A 163 20.03 -26.09 -20.27
C GLN A 163 20.30 -25.11 -19.11
N ILE A 164 21.38 -24.35 -19.19
CA ILE A 164 21.68 -23.26 -18.24
C ILE A 164 21.18 -21.94 -18.83
N ILE A 165 20.27 -21.27 -18.12
CA ILE A 165 19.63 -20.02 -18.52
C ILE A 165 20.00 -18.94 -17.50
N PRO A 166 20.82 -17.93 -17.86
CA PRO A 166 21.10 -16.81 -16.98
C PRO A 166 19.87 -15.91 -16.82
N VAL A 167 19.61 -15.45 -15.60
CA VAL A 167 18.55 -14.49 -15.27
C VAL A 167 19.13 -13.27 -14.57
N ALA A 168 18.39 -12.15 -14.60
CA ALA A 168 18.88 -10.87 -14.09
C ALA A 168 18.71 -10.70 -12.57
N GLU A 169 17.87 -11.54 -11.96
CA GLU A 169 17.54 -11.49 -10.54
C GLU A 169 18.64 -12.14 -9.70
N ASP A 170 18.86 -11.61 -8.49
CA ASP A 170 19.68 -12.26 -7.48
C ASP A 170 19.02 -13.55 -6.97
N ALA A 171 19.80 -14.37 -6.26
CA ALA A 171 19.35 -15.65 -5.73
C ALA A 171 18.14 -15.53 -4.78
N THR A 172 18.02 -14.43 -4.04
CA THR A 172 16.93 -14.24 -3.06
C THR A 172 15.61 -13.96 -3.77
N VAL A 173 15.62 -13.01 -4.72
CA VAL A 173 14.46 -12.68 -5.55
C VAL A 173 14.04 -13.88 -6.38
N LEU A 174 15.00 -14.53 -7.05
CA LEU A 174 14.73 -15.70 -7.88
C LEU A 174 14.18 -16.87 -7.05
N GLY A 175 14.75 -17.13 -5.87
CA GLY A 175 14.26 -18.17 -4.95
C GLY A 175 12.80 -17.94 -4.57
N LEU A 176 12.43 -16.71 -4.20
CA LEU A 176 11.06 -16.35 -3.88
C LEU A 176 10.12 -16.46 -5.10
N VAL A 177 10.55 -16.02 -6.29
CA VAL A 177 9.76 -16.22 -7.53
C VAL A 177 9.50 -17.70 -7.77
N LEU A 178 10.50 -18.55 -7.59
CA LEU A 178 10.36 -19.99 -7.79
C LEU A 178 9.43 -20.63 -6.76
N THR A 179 9.36 -20.14 -5.52
CA THR A 179 8.32 -20.63 -4.58
C THR A 179 6.91 -20.43 -5.13
N VAL A 180 6.65 -19.36 -5.89
CA VAL A 180 5.35 -19.13 -6.55
C VAL A 180 5.09 -20.12 -7.68
N VAL A 181 6.11 -20.44 -8.46
CA VAL A 181 6.04 -21.42 -9.56
C VAL A 181 5.71 -22.81 -9.03
N TYR A 182 6.32 -23.19 -7.92
CA TYR A 182 6.16 -24.50 -7.28
C TYR A 182 5.02 -24.55 -6.24
N ASP A 183 4.24 -23.48 -6.10
CA ASP A 183 3.14 -23.37 -5.12
C ASP A 183 3.58 -23.67 -3.67
N MET A 184 4.79 -23.22 -3.34
CA MET A 184 5.40 -23.32 -2.02
C MET A 184 5.13 -22.03 -1.23
N GLN A 185 5.04 -22.16 0.10
CA GLN A 185 4.97 -20.98 0.96
C GLN A 185 6.34 -20.30 1.06
N PRO A 186 6.49 -19.02 0.65
CA PRO A 186 7.74 -18.30 0.81
C PRO A 186 8.00 -17.97 2.29
N ASP A 187 9.24 -18.18 2.76
CA ASP A 187 9.67 -17.61 4.05
C ASP A 187 10.01 -16.13 3.87
N THR A 188 9.06 -15.26 4.22
CA THR A 188 9.18 -13.81 4.04
C THR A 188 9.61 -13.08 5.32
N ARG A 189 9.84 -13.79 6.44
CA ARG A 189 10.01 -13.16 7.77
C ARG A 189 11.18 -12.19 7.85
N HIS A 190 12.24 -12.46 7.10
CA HIS A 190 13.48 -11.67 7.11
C HIS A 190 13.73 -10.94 5.79
N VAL A 191 12.78 -11.01 4.86
CA VAL A 191 12.93 -10.39 3.53
C VAL A 191 12.70 -8.88 3.64
N SER A 192 13.60 -8.12 3.02
CA SER A 192 13.53 -6.65 2.96
C SER A 192 12.36 -6.16 2.11
N PHE A 193 11.91 -4.93 2.34
CA PHE A 193 10.85 -4.32 1.51
C PHE A 193 11.25 -4.26 0.04
N ASP A 194 12.48 -3.81 -0.25
CA ASP A 194 13.00 -3.68 -1.62
C ASP A 194 13.04 -5.04 -2.34
N THR A 195 13.44 -6.11 -1.65
CA THR A 195 13.43 -7.47 -2.20
C THR A 195 12.00 -7.93 -2.51
N LEU A 196 11.01 -7.64 -1.65
CA LEU A 196 9.61 -7.98 -1.93
C LEU A 196 9.08 -7.23 -3.15
N CYS A 197 9.39 -5.93 -3.27
CA CYS A 197 9.06 -5.17 -4.47
C CYS A 197 9.73 -5.75 -5.73
N ALA A 198 11.01 -6.12 -5.64
CA ALA A 198 11.74 -6.74 -6.73
C ALA A 198 11.13 -8.09 -7.16
N VAL A 199 10.62 -8.89 -6.22
CA VAL A 199 9.87 -10.12 -6.53
C VAL A 199 8.60 -9.80 -7.33
N VAL A 200 7.82 -8.80 -6.92
CA VAL A 200 6.62 -8.40 -7.68
C VAL A 200 6.98 -7.90 -9.09
N SER A 201 8.05 -7.12 -9.21
CA SER A 201 8.57 -6.68 -10.51
C SER A 201 9.02 -7.85 -11.38
N ALA A 202 9.71 -8.85 -10.80
CA ALA A 202 10.14 -10.05 -11.51
C ALA A 202 8.95 -10.91 -11.96
N LEU A 203 7.93 -11.10 -11.11
CA LEU A 203 6.71 -11.80 -11.48
C LEU A 203 5.99 -11.11 -12.65
N ASN A 204 5.89 -9.78 -12.64
CA ASN A 204 5.33 -9.02 -13.75
C ASN A 204 6.17 -9.16 -15.03
N LYS A 205 7.50 -9.02 -14.92
CA LYS A 205 8.44 -9.20 -16.03
C LYS A 205 8.30 -10.57 -16.69
N TYR A 206 8.10 -11.61 -15.89
CA TYR A 206 7.94 -12.99 -16.34
C TYR A 206 6.49 -13.39 -16.62
N ALA A 207 5.56 -12.42 -16.66
CA ALA A 207 4.14 -12.65 -16.88
C ALA A 207 3.56 -13.78 -15.99
N MET A 208 4.03 -13.84 -14.75
CA MET A 208 3.59 -14.78 -13.71
C MET A 208 2.47 -14.16 -12.85
N PRO A 209 1.60 -14.98 -12.24
CA PRO A 209 0.44 -14.47 -11.51
C PRO A 209 0.82 -13.80 -10.18
N THR A 210 0.96 -12.47 -10.18
CA THR A 210 1.25 -11.66 -8.98
C THR A 210 0.20 -11.79 -7.88
N LYS A 211 -1.06 -12.04 -8.25
CA LYS A 211 -2.16 -12.25 -7.29
C LYS A 211 -1.90 -13.39 -6.31
N ARG A 212 -1.09 -14.40 -6.67
CA ARG A 212 -0.77 -15.51 -5.76
C ARG A 212 -0.02 -15.06 -4.51
N VAL A 213 0.80 -14.02 -4.63
CA VAL A 213 1.60 -13.48 -3.51
C VAL A 213 1.03 -12.19 -2.95
N LEU A 214 0.22 -11.47 -3.73
CA LEU A 214 -0.34 -10.21 -3.29
C LEU A 214 -1.73 -10.36 -2.66
N SER A 215 -2.44 -11.47 -2.84
CA SER A 215 -3.77 -11.64 -2.24
C SER A 215 -3.77 -11.49 -0.72
N ARG A 216 -4.91 -11.08 -0.17
CA ARG A 216 -5.15 -11.00 1.28
C ARG A 216 -4.77 -12.31 1.98
N HIS A 217 -4.22 -12.20 3.18
CA HIS A 217 -3.85 -13.33 4.05
C HIS A 217 -2.74 -14.24 3.50
N THR A 218 -1.98 -13.76 2.53
CA THR A 218 -0.73 -14.42 2.15
C THR A 218 0.39 -13.91 3.05
N PRO A 219 1.36 -14.77 3.46
CA PRO A 219 2.52 -14.34 4.24
C PRO A 219 3.34 -13.23 3.56
N PHE A 220 3.24 -13.15 2.24
CA PHE A 220 3.91 -12.14 1.43
C PHE A 220 3.19 -10.78 1.53
N ALA A 221 1.86 -10.73 1.36
CA ALA A 221 1.08 -9.51 1.54
C ALA A 221 1.13 -9.01 3.00
N ASP A 222 1.05 -9.91 3.99
CA ASP A 222 1.15 -9.56 5.40
C ASP A 222 2.52 -8.96 5.73
N ARG A 223 3.59 -9.50 5.13
CA ARG A 223 4.94 -8.93 5.28
C ARG A 223 5.06 -7.55 4.66
N LEU A 224 4.47 -7.33 3.48
CA LEU A 224 4.41 -6.00 2.86
C LEU A 224 3.67 -5.00 3.76
N LEU A 225 2.51 -5.39 4.30
CA LEU A 225 1.74 -4.56 5.23
C LEU A 225 2.50 -4.23 6.52
N ALA A 226 3.34 -5.15 7.03
CA ALA A 226 4.19 -4.88 8.18
C ALA A 226 5.20 -3.73 7.93
N TYR A 227 5.55 -3.44 6.67
CA TYR A 227 6.39 -2.30 6.29
C TYR A 227 5.62 -0.99 6.05
N ALA A 228 4.27 -1.01 6.10
CA ALA A 228 3.44 0.16 5.83
C ALA A 228 3.82 1.42 6.64
N PRO A 229 4.21 1.36 7.93
CA PRO A 229 4.61 2.56 8.67
C PRO A 229 5.89 3.24 8.16
N LEU A 230 6.78 2.50 7.48
CA LEU A 230 8.08 2.98 7.01
C LEU A 230 8.08 3.28 5.51
N HIS A 231 7.30 2.52 4.73
CA HIS A 231 7.28 2.56 3.26
C HIS A 231 5.86 2.82 2.72
N ALA A 232 5.11 3.70 3.39
CA ALA A 232 3.70 3.93 3.11
C ALA A 232 3.42 4.36 1.66
N LEU A 233 4.23 5.26 1.10
CA LEU A 233 4.02 5.80 -0.25
C LEU A 233 4.32 4.74 -1.31
N GLU A 234 5.41 4.00 -1.12
CA GLU A 234 5.87 2.95 -2.01
C GLU A 234 4.89 1.78 -1.99
N LEU A 235 4.42 1.37 -0.81
CA LEU A 235 3.43 0.29 -0.66
C LEU A 235 2.06 0.70 -1.22
N PHE A 236 1.62 1.93 -0.98
CA PHE A 236 0.38 2.44 -1.58
C PHE A 236 0.47 2.42 -3.10
N THR A 237 1.59 2.92 -3.64
CA THR A 237 1.87 2.91 -5.09
C THR A 237 1.88 1.48 -5.65
N LEU A 238 2.54 0.54 -4.97
CA LEU A 238 2.59 -0.86 -5.37
C LEU A 238 1.20 -1.50 -5.38
N GLY A 239 0.42 -1.32 -4.31
CA GLY A 239 -0.95 -1.81 -4.23
C GLY A 239 -1.83 -1.22 -5.33
N ALA A 240 -1.70 0.07 -5.61
CA ALA A 240 -2.42 0.75 -6.67
C ALA A 240 -2.04 0.23 -8.07
N GLU A 241 -0.75 0.10 -8.36
CA GLU A 241 -0.21 -0.39 -9.63
C GLU A 241 -0.67 -1.82 -9.94
N GLN A 242 -0.75 -2.67 -8.91
CA GLN A 242 -1.21 -4.05 -9.03
C GLN A 242 -2.74 -4.19 -8.90
N ASN A 243 -3.46 -3.08 -8.66
CA ASN A 243 -4.88 -3.04 -8.35
C ASN A 243 -5.27 -3.93 -7.14
N GLU A 244 -4.39 -4.03 -6.16
CA GLU A 244 -4.56 -4.76 -4.91
C GLU A 244 -4.98 -3.82 -3.77
N GLU A 245 -6.29 -3.66 -3.64
CA GLU A 245 -6.92 -2.64 -2.80
C GLU A 245 -6.54 -2.73 -1.32
N HIS A 246 -6.41 -3.94 -0.76
CA HIS A 246 -6.11 -4.11 0.66
C HIS A 246 -4.71 -3.59 1.04
N LEU A 247 -3.72 -3.66 0.14
CA LEU A 247 -2.40 -3.06 0.33
C LEU A 247 -2.49 -1.54 0.33
N ALA A 248 -3.23 -0.98 -0.64
CA ALA A 248 -3.44 0.46 -0.73
C ALA A 248 -4.20 1.01 0.49
N VAL A 249 -5.26 0.33 0.94
CA VAL A 249 -6.00 0.68 2.16
C VAL A 249 -5.08 0.63 3.38
N GLY A 250 -4.32 -0.47 3.57
CA GLY A 250 -3.41 -0.63 4.70
C GLY A 250 -2.31 0.43 4.76
N ALA A 251 -1.78 0.85 3.60
CA ALA A 251 -0.78 1.90 3.51
C ALA A 251 -1.36 3.31 3.72
N SER A 252 -2.59 3.57 3.26
CA SER A 252 -3.18 4.92 3.23
C SER A 252 -3.30 5.60 4.59
N ALA A 253 -3.50 4.83 5.68
CA ALA A 253 -3.56 5.36 7.04
C ALA A 253 -2.25 6.07 7.47
N HIS A 254 -1.12 5.62 6.92
CA HIS A 254 0.20 6.17 7.19
C HIS A 254 0.55 7.36 6.29
N LEU A 255 -0.30 7.69 5.30
CA LEU A 255 -0.11 8.80 4.37
C LEU A 255 -0.92 10.05 4.74
N LEU A 256 -1.59 10.07 5.89
CA LEU A 256 -2.33 11.26 6.32
C LEU A 256 -1.41 12.47 6.53
N SER A 257 -0.20 12.28 7.07
CA SER A 257 0.76 13.36 7.26
C SER A 257 1.60 13.65 5.99
N PHE A 258 1.41 12.88 4.92
CA PHE A 258 2.19 13.03 3.70
C PHE A 258 1.80 14.30 2.95
N SER A 259 2.79 15.14 2.63
CA SER A 259 2.56 16.35 1.86
C SER A 259 2.40 16.05 0.37
N LEU A 260 1.21 16.28 -0.19
CA LEU A 260 0.91 16.00 -1.61
C LEU A 260 1.81 16.76 -2.59
N CYS A 261 2.40 17.89 -2.20
CA CYS A 261 3.35 18.60 -3.07
C CYS A 261 4.68 17.84 -3.27
N ARG A 262 4.98 16.85 -2.41
CA ARG A 262 6.15 15.97 -2.56
C ARG A 262 5.86 14.75 -3.43
N LEU A 263 4.63 14.59 -3.92
CA LEU A 263 4.28 13.49 -4.79
C LEU A 263 4.91 13.71 -6.18
N SER A 264 5.81 12.83 -6.58
CA SER A 264 6.42 12.89 -7.92
C SER A 264 5.48 12.36 -9.00
N ASP A 265 5.66 12.80 -10.24
CA ASP A 265 4.94 12.29 -11.42
C ASP A 265 5.07 10.77 -11.61
N THR A 266 6.22 10.18 -11.27
CA THR A 266 6.44 8.73 -11.36
C THR A 266 5.48 7.96 -10.45
N HIS A 267 5.35 8.39 -9.19
CA HIS A 267 4.39 7.84 -8.25
C HIS A 267 2.95 8.03 -8.74
N ALA A 268 2.58 9.23 -9.18
CA ALA A 268 1.24 9.51 -9.68
C ALA A 268 0.86 8.62 -10.89
N ARG A 269 1.80 8.40 -11.81
CA ARG A 269 1.60 7.51 -12.97
C ARG A 269 1.42 6.06 -12.55
N ARG A 270 2.24 5.56 -11.63
CA ARG A 270 2.16 4.18 -11.11
C ARG A 270 0.88 3.92 -10.32
N MET A 271 0.41 4.90 -9.53
CA MET A 271 -0.86 4.80 -8.82
C MET A 271 -2.07 4.71 -9.77
N GLY A 272 -1.99 5.42 -10.91
CA GLY A 272 -3.11 5.59 -11.82
C GLY A 272 -4.22 6.50 -11.26
N GLY A 273 -5.14 6.92 -12.13
CA GLY A 273 -6.15 7.94 -11.79
C GLY A 273 -7.08 7.56 -10.63
N ARG A 274 -7.48 6.28 -10.54
CA ARG A 274 -8.40 5.79 -9.50
C ARG A 274 -7.82 5.96 -8.08
N TYR A 275 -6.62 5.44 -7.84
CA TYR A 275 -6.00 5.49 -6.52
C TYR A 275 -5.45 6.87 -6.20
N LEU A 276 -4.98 7.62 -7.22
CA LEU A 276 -4.58 9.00 -7.05
C LEU A 276 -5.76 9.87 -6.58
N HIS A 277 -6.92 9.76 -7.24
CA HIS A 277 -8.13 10.46 -6.82
C HIS A 277 -8.50 10.11 -5.38
N ARG A 278 -8.58 8.81 -5.04
CA ARG A 278 -8.89 8.38 -3.67
C ARG A 278 -7.91 8.92 -2.63
N PHE A 279 -6.62 8.94 -2.94
CA PHE A 279 -5.59 9.48 -2.04
C PHE A 279 -5.81 10.98 -1.75
N PHE A 280 -6.06 11.77 -2.79
CA PHE A 280 -6.36 13.20 -2.65
C PHE A 280 -7.69 13.43 -1.91
N SER A 281 -8.73 12.66 -2.24
CA SER A 281 -10.04 12.74 -1.59
C SER A 281 -9.93 12.46 -0.09
N LEU A 282 -9.17 11.44 0.32
CA LEU A 282 -8.97 11.12 1.75
C LEU A 282 -8.44 12.34 2.52
N GLN A 283 -7.39 12.99 2.02
CA GLN A 283 -6.82 14.15 2.69
C GLN A 283 -7.76 15.37 2.65
N ALA A 284 -8.39 15.62 1.50
CA ALA A 284 -9.29 16.75 1.31
C ALA A 284 -10.53 16.65 2.20
N VAL A 285 -11.21 15.50 2.19
CA VAL A 285 -12.41 15.23 3.00
C VAL A 285 -12.09 15.36 4.48
N ARG A 286 -11.03 14.72 4.97
CA ARG A 286 -10.64 14.82 6.38
C ARG A 286 -10.31 16.26 6.79
N THR A 287 -9.60 17.01 5.95
CA THR A 287 -9.28 18.41 6.23
C THR A 287 -10.53 19.28 6.26
N LEU A 288 -11.46 19.08 5.33
CA LEU A 288 -12.72 19.82 5.27
C LEU A 288 -13.61 19.52 6.49
N GLU A 289 -13.74 18.24 6.86
CA GLU A 289 -14.52 17.84 8.04
C GLU A 289 -13.91 18.37 9.33
N LEU A 290 -12.59 18.36 9.48
CA LEU A 290 -11.93 18.97 10.65
C LEU A 290 -12.24 20.47 10.73
N ARG A 291 -12.17 21.19 9.60
CA ARG A 291 -12.53 22.62 9.55
C ARG A 291 -13.98 22.83 9.94
N ARG A 292 -14.90 22.02 9.41
CA ARG A 292 -16.33 22.09 9.75
C ARG A 292 -16.55 21.90 11.25
N LEU A 293 -15.90 20.90 11.85
CA LEU A 293 -16.01 20.59 13.28
C LEU A 293 -15.49 21.73 14.16
N VAL A 294 -14.31 22.26 13.83
CA VAL A 294 -13.62 23.30 14.63
C VAL A 294 -14.26 24.68 14.46
N LEU A 295 -14.83 24.97 13.28
CA LEU A 295 -15.50 26.25 13.01
C LEU A 295 -16.93 26.32 13.58
N ALA A 296 -17.51 25.21 14.04
CA ALA A 296 -18.83 25.18 14.67
C ALA A 296 -18.72 25.51 16.18
N PRO A 297 -19.09 26.72 16.63
CA PRO A 297 -18.99 27.07 18.05
C PRO A 297 -19.99 26.29 18.91
N PRO A 298 -19.71 26.15 20.22
CA PRO A 298 -20.63 25.49 21.15
C PRO A 298 -21.95 26.28 21.23
N PRO A 299 -23.10 25.58 21.37
CA PRO A 299 -24.38 26.25 21.53
C PRO A 299 -24.44 27.05 22.85
N LEU A 300 -25.17 28.16 22.83
CA LEU A 300 -25.42 28.95 24.03
C LEU A 300 -26.65 28.41 24.77
N HIS A 301 -26.61 28.46 26.10
CA HIS A 301 -27.80 28.19 26.91
C HIS A 301 -28.64 29.46 27.09
N ALA A 302 -29.92 29.33 27.45
CA ALA A 302 -30.76 30.48 27.76
C ALA A 302 -30.17 31.33 28.90
N GLU A 303 -30.23 32.66 28.80
CA GLU A 303 -29.69 33.58 29.80
C GLU A 303 -30.26 33.31 31.19
N THR A 304 -29.43 33.51 32.22
CA THR A 304 -29.83 33.35 33.62
C THR A 304 -29.33 34.52 34.43
N LYS A 305 -29.86 34.73 35.64
CA LYS A 305 -29.37 35.77 36.55
C LYS A 305 -27.87 35.65 36.88
N ALA A 306 -27.30 34.45 36.76
CA ALA A 306 -25.89 34.16 37.05
C ALA A 306 -25.00 34.03 35.80
N CYS A 307 -25.57 34.19 34.60
CA CYS A 307 -24.84 34.09 33.33
C CYS A 307 -25.60 34.88 32.27
N ASN A 308 -25.07 36.04 31.92
CA ASN A 308 -25.66 36.97 30.96
C ASN A 308 -24.95 36.86 29.60
N PHE A 309 -25.36 37.70 28.65
CA PHE A 309 -24.75 37.78 27.33
C PHE A 309 -23.22 38.01 27.32
N VAL A 310 -22.67 38.73 28.31
CA VAL A 310 -21.22 38.98 28.40
C VAL A 310 -20.45 37.70 28.72
N ASP A 311 -20.95 36.91 29.68
CA ASP A 311 -20.37 35.61 30.04
C ASP A 311 -20.42 34.62 28.86
N GLN A 312 -21.56 34.59 28.15
CA GLN A 312 -21.73 33.77 26.95
C GLN A 312 -20.78 34.18 25.82
N ARG A 313 -20.60 35.49 25.62
CA ARG A 313 -19.68 36.02 24.61
C ARG A 313 -18.22 35.74 24.95
N ALA A 314 -17.86 35.68 26.24
CA ALA A 314 -16.54 35.26 26.66
C ALA A 314 -16.24 33.80 26.24
N ALA A 315 -17.23 32.90 26.36
CA ALA A 315 -17.09 31.52 25.87
C ALA A 315 -16.89 31.43 24.36
N GLN A 316 -17.65 32.22 23.58
CA GLN A 316 -17.49 32.29 22.12
C GLN A 316 -16.14 32.86 21.70
N ARG A 317 -15.63 33.90 22.38
CA ARG A 317 -14.29 34.46 22.14
C ARG A 317 -13.20 33.45 22.47
N GLY A 318 -13.34 32.73 23.58
CA GLY A 318 -12.42 31.66 23.96
C GLY A 318 -12.38 30.55 22.91
N TRP A 319 -13.54 30.14 22.38
CA TRP A 319 -13.61 29.22 21.24
C TRP A 319 -12.86 29.77 20.03
N ALA A 320 -13.17 31.00 19.60
CA ALA A 320 -12.52 31.60 18.43
C ALA A 320 -10.99 31.69 18.58
N LEU A 321 -10.50 31.98 19.79
CA LEU A 321 -9.06 31.99 20.08
C LEU A 321 -8.44 30.59 19.97
N ALA A 322 -9.07 29.58 20.56
CA ALA A 322 -8.60 28.19 20.44
C ALA A 322 -8.60 27.69 18.98
N VAL A 323 -9.60 28.11 18.19
CA VAL A 323 -9.64 27.85 16.74
C VAL A 323 -8.49 28.54 16.01
N SER A 324 -8.19 29.80 16.34
CA SER A 324 -7.08 30.52 15.71
C SER A 324 -5.73 29.90 16.03
N ASP A 325 -5.55 29.39 17.24
CA ASP A 325 -4.33 28.68 17.63
C ASP A 325 -4.17 27.36 16.86
N LEU A 326 -5.29 26.68 16.60
CA LEU A 326 -5.30 25.45 15.80
C LEU A 326 -5.11 25.70 14.30
N ALA A 327 -5.37 26.90 13.78
CA ALA A 327 -5.47 27.16 12.34
C ALA A 327 -4.21 26.72 11.55
N TRP A 328 -3.03 26.85 12.16
CA TRP A 328 -1.74 26.44 11.58
C TRP A 328 -1.49 24.93 11.60
N HIS A 329 -2.25 24.19 12.41
CA HIS A 329 -2.11 22.76 12.63
C HIS A 329 -3.27 21.95 12.04
N ILE A 330 -4.23 22.60 11.37
CA ILE A 330 -5.34 21.91 10.71
C ILE A 330 -4.79 21.07 9.56
N GLY A 331 -4.75 19.76 9.78
CA GLY A 331 -4.33 18.76 8.82
C GLY A 331 -5.13 17.47 8.98
N PRO A 332 -5.15 16.62 7.94
CA PRO A 332 -5.90 15.36 7.96
C PRO A 332 -5.35 14.35 9.00
N ASP A 333 -4.13 14.56 9.49
CA ASP A 333 -3.42 13.75 10.48
C ASP A 333 -3.52 14.29 11.92
N LEU A 334 -4.20 15.44 12.15
CA LEU A 334 -4.27 16.06 13.49
C LEU A 334 -4.76 15.05 14.55
N PRO A 335 -3.96 14.76 15.60
CA PRO A 335 -4.37 13.81 16.63
C PRO A 335 -5.56 14.33 17.44
N ALA A 336 -6.52 13.46 17.73
CA ALA A 336 -7.70 13.79 18.54
C ALA A 336 -7.35 14.33 19.95
N MET A 337 -6.20 13.91 20.50
CA MET A 337 -5.68 14.41 21.77
C MET A 337 -5.27 15.89 21.68
N VAL A 338 -4.59 16.29 20.60
CA VAL A 338 -4.18 17.69 20.38
C VAL A 338 -5.42 18.58 20.26
N LEU A 339 -6.41 18.12 19.50
CA LEU A 339 -7.71 18.80 19.38
C LEU A 339 -8.40 18.97 20.75
N ARG A 340 -8.44 17.90 21.57
CA ARG A 340 -9.02 17.95 22.91
C ARG A 340 -8.28 18.93 23.83
N GLN A 341 -6.94 18.93 23.78
CA GLN A 341 -6.12 19.78 24.64
C GLN A 341 -6.30 21.26 24.29
N ALA A 342 -6.22 21.61 22.99
CA ALA A 342 -6.37 22.99 22.54
C ALA A 342 -7.74 23.57 22.90
N MET A 343 -8.82 22.82 22.64
CA MET A 343 -10.17 23.29 22.92
C MET A 343 -10.52 23.21 24.42
N GLY A 344 -10.05 22.17 25.12
CA GLY A 344 -10.38 21.95 26.53
C GLY A 344 -9.92 23.06 27.49
N ALA A 345 -8.83 23.76 27.17
CA ALA A 345 -8.27 24.84 27.99
C ALA A 345 -9.26 26.00 28.20
N VAL A 346 -10.15 26.28 27.25
CA VAL A 346 -11.15 27.35 27.38
C VAL A 346 -12.20 27.00 28.44
N GLY A 347 -12.62 25.73 28.49
CA GLY A 347 -13.69 25.28 29.38
C GLY A 347 -13.34 25.38 30.87
N THR A 348 -12.05 25.42 31.24
CA THR A 348 -11.62 25.55 32.64
C THR A 348 -11.69 27.00 33.15
N VAL A 349 -11.67 27.98 32.26
CA VAL A 349 -11.67 29.42 32.58
C VAL A 349 -13.10 29.99 32.66
N LEU A 350 -14.12 29.24 32.21
CA LEU A 350 -15.52 29.67 32.25
C LEU A 350 -16.08 29.63 33.68
N SER A 351 -16.56 30.78 34.18
CA SER A 351 -17.14 30.89 35.53
C SER A 351 -18.55 30.32 35.65
N CYS A 352 -19.34 30.30 34.56
CA CYS A 352 -20.69 29.74 34.58
C CYS A 352 -20.68 28.19 34.46
N PRO A 353 -21.24 27.44 35.43
CA PRO A 353 -21.27 25.98 35.37
C PRO A 353 -22.04 25.41 34.16
N LYS A 354 -23.10 26.12 33.69
CA LYS A 354 -23.87 25.71 32.51
C LYS A 354 -23.06 25.88 31.23
N CYS A 355 -22.43 27.05 31.02
CA CYS A 355 -21.50 27.26 29.90
C CYS A 355 -20.38 26.22 29.89
N GLN A 356 -19.77 25.96 31.05
CA GLN A 356 -18.71 24.98 31.18
C GLN A 356 -19.16 23.58 30.77
N ARG A 357 -20.34 23.14 31.21
CA ARG A 357 -20.90 21.84 30.82
C ARG A 357 -21.18 21.77 29.32
N THR A 358 -21.93 22.72 28.78
CA THR A 358 -22.25 22.77 27.35
C THR A 358 -20.99 22.82 26.47
N TYR A 359 -19.96 23.56 26.89
CA TYR A 359 -18.68 23.62 26.21
C TYR A 359 -17.96 22.26 26.22
N LYS A 360 -17.84 21.61 27.39
CA LYS A 360 -17.18 20.30 27.52
C LYS A 360 -17.90 19.21 26.72
N ASP A 361 -19.23 19.24 26.72
CA ASP A 361 -20.06 18.30 25.97
C ASP A 361 -19.83 18.49 24.46
N HIS A 362 -19.80 19.75 23.98
CA HIS A 362 -19.52 20.08 22.59
C HIS A 362 -18.12 19.65 22.14
N VAL A 363 -17.08 19.93 22.94
CA VAL A 363 -15.72 19.48 22.64
C VAL A 363 -15.64 17.95 22.61
N SER A 364 -16.32 17.27 23.54
CA SER A 364 -16.35 15.81 23.57
C SER A 364 -17.03 15.22 22.35
N ALA A 365 -18.16 15.80 21.91
CA ALA A 365 -18.87 15.42 20.70
C ALA A 365 -17.99 15.64 19.46
N MET A 366 -17.35 16.81 19.36
CA MET A 366 -16.43 17.16 18.26
C MET A 366 -15.25 16.18 18.16
N VAL A 367 -14.59 15.89 19.28
CA VAL A 367 -13.46 14.96 19.33
C VAL A 367 -13.90 13.53 18.98
N LYS A 368 -15.10 13.11 19.44
CA LYS A 368 -15.68 11.82 19.07
C LYS A 368 -15.93 11.76 17.56
N SER A 369 -16.58 12.76 16.98
CA SER A 369 -16.81 12.84 15.53
C SER A 369 -15.50 12.78 14.75
N TRP A 370 -14.48 13.53 15.16
CA TRP A 370 -13.16 13.50 14.52
C TRP A 370 -12.49 12.12 14.57
N SER A 371 -12.62 11.41 15.70
CA SER A 371 -12.04 10.07 15.88
C SER A 371 -12.73 8.98 15.06
N LEU A 372 -13.98 9.20 14.65
CA LEU A 372 -14.77 8.24 13.87
C LEU A 372 -14.59 8.42 12.36
N LEU A 373 -13.96 9.50 11.89
CA LEU A 373 -13.72 9.71 10.47
C LEU A 373 -12.69 8.72 9.94
N ASP A 374 -13.01 8.17 8.77
CA ASP A 374 -12.16 7.21 8.06
C ASP A 374 -10.75 7.75 7.87
N ARG A 375 -9.77 6.89 8.18
CA ARG A 375 -8.34 7.19 8.07
C ARG A 375 -7.71 6.54 6.85
N THR A 376 -8.50 5.82 6.06
CA THR A 376 -8.06 5.07 4.88
C THR A 376 -8.94 5.40 3.68
N ILE A 377 -8.43 5.11 2.47
CA ILE A 377 -9.13 5.34 1.19
C ILE A 377 -10.32 4.43 0.91
#